data_AF-A0A951XGB5-F1
#
_entry.id   AF-A0A951XGB5-F1
#
_cell.length_a   1.000
_cell.length_b   1.000
_cell.length_c   1.000
_cell.angle_alpha   90.00
_cell.angle_beta   90.00
_cell.angle_gamma   90.00
#
_symmetry.space_group_name_H-M   'P 1'
#
loop_
_entity.id
_entity.type
_entity.pdbx_description
1 polymer ?
#
loop_
_entity_poly.entity_id
_entity_poly.type
_entity_poly.pdbx_seq_one_letter_code
_entity_poly.pdbx_strand_id
1 'polypeptide(L)' 'MKRSRRPAVEKPPPCRGKRRYRTQGDALDAAMIVGVERQRRAYHCPWCGLWHLTTVREE' A
#
# COMPACT_ATOMS: atom_id res chain seq x y z
N MET A 1 -2.96 -35.92 18.42
CA MET A 1 -2.35 -34.61 18.74
C MET A 1 -3.02 -33.52 17.91
N LYS A 2 -3.99 -32.78 18.47
CA LYS A 2 -4.67 -31.69 17.74
C LYS A 2 -3.80 -30.43 17.86
N ARG A 3 -3.06 -30.08 16.81
CA ARG A 3 -2.31 -28.81 16.77
C ARG A 3 -3.33 -27.67 16.69
N SER A 4 -3.69 -27.13 17.85
CA SER A 4 -4.43 -25.87 17.93
C SER A 4 -3.59 -24.77 17.28
N ARG A 5 -3.88 -24.48 16.01
CA ARG A 5 -3.36 -23.31 15.29
C ARG A 5 -4.01 -22.11 15.96
N ARG A 6 -3.29 -21.47 16.89
CA ARG A 6 -3.69 -20.16 17.43
C ARG A 6 -4.03 -19.28 16.23
N PRO A 7 -5.16 -18.56 16.20
CA PRO A 7 -5.33 -17.54 15.18
C PRO A 7 -4.14 -16.60 15.36
N ALA A 8 -3.26 -16.55 14.37
CA ALA A 8 -2.21 -15.55 14.35
C ALA A 8 -2.98 -14.23 14.52
N VAL A 9 -2.77 -13.52 15.62
CA VAL A 9 -3.22 -12.15 15.75
C VAL A 9 -2.64 -11.46 14.52
N GLU A 10 -3.49 -11.24 13.52
CA GLU A 10 -3.13 -10.56 12.29
C GLU A 10 -2.82 -9.14 12.72
N LYS A 11 -1.53 -8.90 13.04
CA LYS A 11 -1.03 -7.56 13.24
C LYS A 11 -1.52 -6.76 12.05
N PRO A 12 -2.22 -5.63 12.28
CA PRO A 12 -2.71 -4.83 11.18
C PRO A 12 -1.53 -4.52 10.26
N PRO A 13 -1.69 -4.69 8.94
CA PRO A 13 -0.57 -4.50 8.04
C PRO A 13 -0.06 -3.07 8.20
N PRO A 14 1.27 -2.85 8.11
CA PRO A 14 1.88 -1.53 8.34
C PRO A 14 1.37 -0.47 7.35
N CYS A 15 0.71 -0.90 6.26
CA CYS A 15 0.04 -0.05 5.30
C CYS A 15 -1.32 0.49 5.78
N ARG A 16 -1.79 0.18 7.00
CA ARG A 16 -3.10 0.64 7.50
C ARG A 16 -3.29 2.15 7.43
N GLY A 17 -2.23 2.92 7.71
CA GLY A 17 -2.23 4.38 7.64
C GLY A 17 -1.99 4.97 6.25
N LYS A 18 -1.73 4.15 5.22
CA LYS A 18 -1.51 4.61 3.84
C LYS A 18 -2.80 4.51 3.03
N ARG A 19 -3.04 5.46 2.12
CA ARG A 19 -4.12 5.36 1.12
C ARG A 19 -3.95 4.10 0.27
N ARG A 20 -5.05 3.40 0.02
CA ARG A 20 -5.12 2.15 -0.74
C ARG A 20 -5.87 2.39 -2.04
N TYR A 21 -5.32 1.92 -3.13
CA TYR A 21 -5.87 2.04 -4.46
C TYR A 21 -6.09 0.65 -5.06
N ARG A 22 -7.14 0.53 -5.87
CA ARG A 22 -7.53 -0.76 -6.45
C ARG A 22 -6.65 -1.15 -7.62
N THR A 23 -6.21 -0.16 -8.40
CA THR A 23 -5.32 -0.35 -9.55
C THR A 23 -4.11 0.57 -9.46
N GLN A 24 -3.08 0.28 -10.27
CA GLN A 24 -1.94 1.17 -10.44
C GLN A 24 -2.37 2.53 -11.00
N GLY A 25 -3.33 2.52 -11.94
CA GLY A 25 -3.87 3.73 -12.56
C GLY A 25 -4.52 4.65 -11.54
N ASP A 26 -5.37 4.13 -10.66
CA ASP A 26 -5.99 4.90 -9.57
C ASP A 26 -4.94 5.57 -8.66
N ALA A 27 -3.85 4.85 -8.35
CA ALA A 27 -2.78 5.39 -7.53
C ALA A 27 -2.04 6.54 -8.23
N LEU A 28 -1.70 6.36 -9.51
CA LEU A 28 -1.02 7.39 -10.30
C LEU A 28 -1.91 8.59 -10.58
N ASP A 29 -3.19 8.37 -10.89
CA ASP A 29 -4.19 9.41 -11.08
C ASP A 29 -4.35 10.25 -9.82
N ALA A 30 -4.43 9.61 -8.66
CA ALA A 30 -4.44 10.34 -7.40
C ALA A 30 -3.13 11.10 -7.11
N ALA A 31 -1.99 10.66 -7.66
CA ALA A 31 -0.75 11.41 -7.58
C ALA A 31 -0.77 12.64 -8.52
N MET A 32 -1.34 12.50 -9.72
CA MET A 32 -1.52 13.59 -10.69
C MET A 32 -2.50 14.65 -10.17
N ILE A 33 -3.64 14.24 -9.59
CA ILE A 33 -4.62 15.17 -8.99
C ILE A 33 -3.99 16.03 -7.90
N VAL A 34 -3.05 15.46 -7.14
CA VAL A 34 -2.36 16.15 -6.05
C VAL A 34 -1.10 16.90 -6.55
N GLY A 35 -0.72 16.74 -7.82
CA GLY A 35 0.47 17.36 -8.43
C GLY A 35 1.80 16.82 -7.89
N VAL A 36 1.81 15.56 -7.47
CA VAL A 36 2.98 14.89 -6.87
C VAL A 36 3.36 13.62 -7.64
N GLU A 37 2.96 13.51 -8.91
CA GLU A 37 3.26 12.35 -9.76
C GLU A 37 4.77 12.15 -9.98
N ARG A 38 5.57 13.21 -9.90
CA ARG A 38 7.04 13.13 -9.99
C ARG A 38 7.69 12.66 -8.68
N GLN A 39 7.09 13.04 -7.55
CA GLN A 39 7.60 12.76 -6.20
C GLN A 39 7.01 11.49 -5.59
N ARG A 40 5.97 10.90 -6.19
CA ARG A 40 5.30 9.70 -5.68
C ARG A 40 5.21 8.62 -6.73
N ARG A 41 5.57 7.40 -6.32
CA ARG A 41 5.50 6.20 -7.17
C ARG A 41 4.47 5.22 -6.63
N ALA A 42 3.66 4.67 -7.53
CA ALA A 42 2.73 3.59 -7.20
C ALA A 42 3.48 2.25 -7.04
N TYR A 43 3.20 1.52 -5.96
CA TYR A 43 3.73 0.18 -5.71
C TYR A 43 2.63 -0.76 -5.23
N HIS A 44 2.74 -2.04 -5.57
CA HIS A 44 1.85 -3.08 -5.09
C HIS A 44 2.30 -3.56 -3.70
N CYS A 45 1.40 -3.52 -2.72
CA CYS A 45 1.71 -3.86 -1.35
C CYS A 45 1.57 -5.38 -1.12
N PRO A 46 2.63 -6.06 -0.63
CA PRO A 46 2.59 -7.50 -0.38
C PRO A 46 1.73 -7.89 0.83
N TRP A 47 1.38 -6.93 1.71
CA TRP A 47 0.60 -7.21 2.92
C TRP A 47 -0.91 -7.14 2.70
N CYS A 48 -1.39 -6.20 1.87
CA CYS A 48 -2.83 -6.01 1.62
C CYS A 48 -3.25 -6.34 0.18
N GLY A 49 -2.30 -6.55 -0.74
CA GLY A 49 -2.60 -6.81 -2.15
C GLY A 49 -3.18 -5.61 -2.91
N LEU A 50 -3.00 -4.39 -2.39
CA LEU A 50 -3.50 -3.16 -3.00
C LEU A 50 -2.36 -2.25 -3.42
N TRP A 51 -2.69 -1.25 -4.24
CA TRP A 51 -1.75 -0.25 -4.70
C TRP A 51 -1.61 0.88 -3.70
N HIS A 52 -0.38 1.33 -3.49
CA HIS A 52 -0.06 2.40 -2.57
C HIS A 52 0.90 3.39 -3.23
N LEU A 53 0.88 4.63 -2.76
CA LEU A 53 1.86 5.64 -3.14
C LEU A 53 3.01 5.64 -2.11
N THR A 54 4.24 5.58 -2.60
CA THR A 54 5.44 5.88 -1.83
C THR A 54 6.05 7.17 -2.33
N THR A 55 6.61 7.97 -1.42
CA THR A 55 7.44 9.11 -1.79
C THR A 55 8.77 8.58 -2.30
N VAL A 56 9.13 8.91 -3.53
CA VAL A 56 10.51 8.79 -4.00
C VAL A 56 11.21 10.05 -3.53
N ARG A 57 12.28 9.91 -2.73
CA ARG A 57 13.13 11.08 -2.44
C ARG A 57 13.84 11.40 -3.74
N GLU A 58 13.48 12.52 -4.37
CA GLU A 58 14.38 13.16 -5.33
C GLU A 58 15.53 13.73 -4.46
N GLU A 59 16.75 13.23 -4.71
CA GLU A 59 17.99 13.64 -4.06
C GLU A 59 18.59 14.86 -4.79
#